data_AF-A0A4U7MW64-F1
#
_entry.id   AF-A0A4U7MW64-F1
#
_cell.length_a   1.000
_cell.length_b   1.000
_cell.length_c   1.000
_cell.angle_alpha   90.00
_cell.angle_beta   90.00
_cell.angle_gamma   90.00
#
_symmetry.space_group_name_H-M   'P 1'
#
loop_
_entity.id
_entity.type
_entity.pdbx_description
1 polymer ?
#
loop_
_entity_poly.entity_id
_entity_poly.type
_entity_poly.pdbx_seq_one_letter_code
_entity_poly.pdbx_strand_id
1 'polypeptide(L)'
;MCFSRPKFWVHVAQILVVCAVALSCVTPCAAQDRLSLEAQIAPATPDRVLASEMFGVSGRVDLLRQESPVPGWRVSTPDGANLGYIGSSWEIARTVGYSGRPIDMLVAITSDAKIASAKLMAHSEPILTLGLSDSDIEDFVQGFSGVDLNDPTPSLDTTQKNQLDIISRATVSTGVIRDAILRVGRELALSRGILDQGRIDRLVFSPRTSPMILITMRGAMVSKIPQWPFERPAVPAIRFMESQLIKVARAGFRACSGKGALRLSLTPTG
;
A
#
# COMPACT_ATOMS: atom_id res chain seq x y z
N MET A 1 -46.90 -10.95 51.79
CA MET A 1 -46.91 -9.76 50.89
C MET A 1 -46.34 -10.18 49.55
N CYS A 2 -47.19 -10.43 48.55
CA CYS A 2 -46.76 -10.88 47.21
C CYS A 2 -47.13 -9.78 46.22
N PHE A 3 -46.14 -8.99 45.79
CA PHE A 3 -46.35 -7.82 44.92
C PHE A 3 -46.19 -8.24 43.46
N SER A 4 -47.22 -8.89 42.90
CA SER A 4 -47.32 -9.09 41.45
C SER A 4 -47.78 -7.79 40.82
N ARG A 5 -46.83 -6.98 40.31
CA ARG A 5 -47.16 -5.81 39.47
C ARG A 5 -47.04 -6.22 38.00
N PRO A 6 -48.17 -6.48 37.30
CA PRO A 6 -48.16 -6.94 35.91
C PRO A 6 -47.53 -5.93 34.94
N LYS A 7 -47.44 -4.65 35.34
CA LYS A 7 -46.84 -3.58 34.54
C LYS A 7 -45.31 -3.70 34.40
N PHE A 8 -44.62 -4.33 35.36
CA PHE A 8 -43.16 -4.50 35.29
C PHE A 8 -42.76 -5.45 34.16
N TRP A 9 -43.49 -6.56 34.02
CA TRP A 9 -43.24 -7.56 32.97
C TRP A 9 -43.57 -7.05 31.56
N VAL A 10 -44.56 -6.16 31.43
CA VAL A 10 -44.89 -5.53 30.14
C VAL A 10 -43.76 -4.60 29.67
N HIS A 11 -43.17 -3.81 30.57
CA HIS A 11 -42.06 -2.93 30.20
C HIS A 11 -40.76 -3.71 29.90
N VAL A 12 -40.49 -4.80 30.63
CA VAL A 12 -39.36 -5.70 30.32
C VAL A 12 -39.54 -6.35 28.95
N ALA A 13 -40.74 -6.81 28.62
CA ALA A 13 -41.04 -7.39 27.30
C ALA A 13 -40.91 -6.35 26.16
N GLN A 14 -41.37 -5.12 26.37
CA GLN A 14 -41.21 -4.04 25.37
C GLN A 14 -39.74 -3.66 25.15
N ILE A 15 -38.93 -3.60 26.21
CA ILE A 15 -37.50 -3.31 26.10
C ILE A 15 -36.78 -4.43 25.35
N LEU A 16 -37.11 -5.70 25.64
CA LEU A 16 -36.53 -6.84 24.93
C LEU A 16 -36.89 -6.87 23.44
N VAL A 17 -38.13 -6.51 23.07
CA VAL A 17 -38.55 -6.42 21.67
C VAL A 17 -37.84 -5.26 20.95
N VAL A 18 -37.71 -4.09 21.60
CA VAL A 18 -36.98 -2.94 21.02
C VAL A 18 -35.49 -3.26 20.85
N CYS A 19 -34.86 -3.93 21.83
CA CYS A 19 -33.48 -4.39 21.71
C CYS A 19 -33.32 -5.44 20.59
N ALA A 20 -34.25 -6.39 20.47
CA ALA A 20 -34.21 -7.39 19.39
C ALA A 20 -34.36 -6.76 18.00
N VAL A 21 -35.27 -5.78 17.84
CA VAL A 21 -35.45 -5.05 16.57
C VAL A 21 -34.23 -4.19 16.25
N ALA A 22 -33.62 -3.53 17.25
CA ALA A 22 -32.41 -2.73 17.07
C ALA A 22 -31.19 -3.58 16.68
N LEU A 23 -31.09 -4.83 17.17
CA LEU A 23 -30.03 -5.75 16.76
C LEU A 23 -30.21 -6.26 15.32
N SER A 24 -31.44 -6.41 14.83
CA SER A 24 -31.70 -6.84 13.44
C SER A 24 -31.44 -5.77 12.37
N CYS A 25 -31.25 -4.50 12.75
CA CYS A 25 -30.92 -3.41 11.82
C CYS A 25 -29.42 -3.17 11.65
N VAL A 26 -28.56 -3.93 12.33
CA VAL A 26 -27.09 -3.84 12.16
C VAL A 26 -26.67 -4.80 11.05
N THR A 27 -27.11 -4.54 9.81
CA THR A 27 -26.50 -5.19 8.65
C THR A 27 -25.07 -4.68 8.48
N PRO A 28 -24.04 -5.55 8.49
CA PRO A 28 -22.68 -5.13 8.20
C PRO A 28 -22.58 -4.72 6.72
N CYS A 29 -22.70 -3.43 6.46
CA CYS A 29 -22.65 -2.82 5.12
C CYS A 29 -21.27 -2.96 4.42
N ALA A 30 -20.28 -3.61 5.05
CA ALA A 30 -18.91 -3.71 4.54
C ALA A 30 -18.60 -5.01 3.79
N ALA A 31 -19.55 -5.94 3.62
CA ALA A 31 -19.29 -7.26 3.03
C ALA A 31 -19.68 -7.40 1.54
N GLN A 32 -20.54 -6.53 1.00
CA GLN A 32 -21.06 -6.70 -0.37
C GLN A 32 -20.01 -6.45 -1.47
N ASP A 33 -18.99 -5.63 -1.22
CA ASP A 33 -18.09 -5.15 -2.28
C ASP A 33 -16.85 -6.04 -2.52
N ARG A 34 -16.55 -6.97 -1.61
CA ARG A 34 -15.44 -7.92 -1.79
C ARG A 34 -15.78 -9.09 -2.70
N LEU A 35 -17.04 -9.57 -2.63
CA LEU A 35 -17.51 -10.72 -3.41
C LEU A 35 -17.58 -10.41 -4.91
N SER A 36 -17.85 -9.15 -5.28
CA SER A 36 -17.89 -8.70 -6.68
C SER A 36 -16.50 -8.69 -7.34
N LEU A 37 -15.44 -8.54 -6.54
CA LEU A 37 -14.07 -8.49 -7.02
C LEU A 37 -13.47 -9.89 -7.20
N GLU A 38 -13.78 -10.82 -6.29
CA GLU A 38 -13.38 -12.23 -6.36
C GLU A 38 -13.92 -12.95 -7.60
N ALA A 39 -15.06 -12.51 -8.13
CA ALA A 39 -15.68 -13.08 -9.33
C ALA A 39 -15.04 -12.61 -10.66
N GLN A 40 -14.16 -11.59 -10.63
CA GLN A 40 -13.68 -10.95 -11.86
C GLN A 40 -12.51 -11.67 -12.53
N ILE A 41 -11.59 -12.27 -11.76
CA ILE A 41 -10.47 -13.04 -12.31
C ILE A 41 -10.12 -14.25 -11.43
N ALA A 42 -9.73 -15.35 -12.08
CA ALA A 42 -9.11 -16.50 -11.42
C ALA A 42 -7.60 -16.26 -11.26
N PRO A 43 -6.97 -16.76 -10.17
CA PRO A 43 -5.52 -16.71 -10.04
C PRO A 43 -4.80 -17.40 -11.20
N ALA A 44 -3.77 -16.75 -11.71
CA ALA A 44 -2.92 -17.29 -12.75
C ALA A 44 -2.16 -18.51 -12.25
N THR A 45 -2.08 -19.52 -13.12
CA THR A 45 -1.34 -20.76 -12.87
C THR A 45 -0.18 -20.86 -13.85
N PRO A 46 1.09 -20.99 -13.39
CA PRO A 46 2.21 -21.20 -14.29
C PRO A 46 2.13 -22.58 -14.92
N ASP A 47 2.34 -22.65 -16.23
CA ASP A 47 2.70 -23.91 -16.88
C ASP A 47 4.22 -24.13 -16.83
N ARG A 48 4.68 -25.30 -17.29
CA ARG A 48 6.11 -25.66 -17.23
C ARG A 48 6.98 -24.82 -18.17
N VAL A 49 6.43 -24.38 -19.30
CA VAL A 49 7.16 -23.57 -20.28
C VAL A 49 7.40 -22.19 -19.71
N LEU A 50 6.35 -21.56 -19.20
CA LEU A 50 6.41 -20.28 -18.53
C LEU A 50 7.31 -20.33 -17.30
N ALA A 51 7.22 -21.39 -16.49
CA ALA A 51 8.12 -21.54 -15.35
C ALA A 51 9.60 -21.64 -15.78
N SER A 52 9.89 -22.39 -16.85
CA SER A 52 11.27 -22.46 -17.37
C SER A 52 11.77 -21.11 -17.89
N GLU A 53 10.92 -20.34 -18.57
CA GLU A 53 11.19 -18.97 -19.03
C GLU A 53 11.47 -18.04 -17.83
N MET A 54 10.62 -18.07 -16.81
CA MET A 54 10.73 -17.23 -15.62
C MET A 54 12.02 -17.46 -14.82
N PHE A 55 12.61 -18.66 -14.89
CA PHE A 55 13.90 -18.98 -14.28
C PHE A 55 15.08 -18.95 -15.27
N GLY A 56 14.84 -18.62 -16.55
CA GLY A 56 15.89 -18.55 -17.57
C GLY A 56 16.57 -19.89 -17.85
N VAL A 57 15.87 -21.01 -17.69
CA VAL A 57 16.41 -22.36 -17.89
C VAL A 57 15.89 -22.97 -19.19
N SER A 58 16.78 -23.54 -20.00
CA SER A 58 16.40 -24.19 -21.27
C SER A 58 15.89 -25.62 -21.11
N GLY A 59 15.92 -26.16 -19.89
CA GLY A 59 15.56 -27.54 -19.58
C GLY A 59 14.11 -27.68 -19.09
N ARG A 60 13.65 -28.94 -19.02
CA ARG A 60 12.37 -29.26 -18.37
C ARG A 60 12.44 -28.88 -16.89
N VAL A 61 11.36 -28.30 -16.36
CA VAL A 61 11.19 -28.06 -14.93
C VAL A 61 9.99 -28.84 -14.39
N ASP A 62 10.06 -29.18 -13.11
CA ASP A 62 8.96 -29.73 -12.32
C ASP A 62 8.29 -28.65 -11.49
N LEU A 63 6.96 -28.70 -11.47
CA LEU A 63 6.10 -27.77 -10.73
C LEU A 63 5.36 -28.55 -9.66
N LEU A 64 5.56 -28.16 -8.41
CA LEU A 64 4.84 -28.69 -7.27
C LEU A 64 4.04 -27.57 -6.61
N ARG A 65 2.72 -27.66 -6.70
CA ARG A 65 1.80 -26.75 -6.00
C ARG A 65 1.94 -26.92 -4.49
N GLN A 66 1.94 -25.81 -3.76
CA GLN A 66 2.00 -25.76 -2.31
C GLN A 66 0.98 -24.75 -1.82
N GLU A 67 0.05 -25.17 -0.97
CA GLU A 67 -1.06 -24.33 -0.49
C GLU A 67 -0.72 -23.53 0.78
N SER A 68 0.28 -23.95 1.55
CA SER A 68 0.59 -23.42 2.88
C SER A 68 2.10 -23.27 3.09
N PRO A 69 2.58 -22.27 3.85
CA PRO A 69 1.78 -21.22 4.52
C PRO A 69 1.29 -20.11 3.60
N VAL A 70 1.92 -19.96 2.44
CA VAL A 70 1.52 -19.06 1.36
C VAL A 70 1.37 -19.89 0.08
N PRO A 71 0.25 -19.78 -0.64
CA PRO A 71 0.00 -20.54 -1.85
C PRO A 71 0.99 -20.16 -2.96
N GLY A 72 1.46 -21.16 -3.70
CA GLY A 72 2.39 -20.98 -4.81
C GLY A 72 2.92 -22.29 -5.34
N TRP A 73 3.92 -22.23 -6.22
CA TRP A 73 4.54 -23.39 -6.84
C TRP A 73 6.02 -23.43 -6.53
N ARG A 74 6.52 -24.60 -6.13
CA ARG A 74 7.95 -24.90 -6.14
C ARG A 74 8.35 -25.30 -7.55
N VAL A 75 9.46 -24.75 -8.00
CA VAL A 75 10.06 -25.08 -9.30
C VAL A 75 11.38 -25.78 -9.05
N SER A 76 11.54 -26.97 -9.62
CA SER A 76 12.77 -27.76 -9.51
C SER A 76 13.22 -28.31 -10.86
N THR A 77 14.51 -28.61 -10.98
CA THR A 77 15.01 -29.42 -12.08
C THR A 77 14.53 -30.88 -11.93
N PRO A 78 14.58 -31.69 -13.00
CA PRO A 78 14.22 -33.11 -12.94
C PRO A 78 15.12 -33.91 -11.98
N ASP A 79 16.33 -33.42 -11.72
CA ASP A 79 17.29 -33.99 -10.77
C ASP A 79 16.97 -33.63 -9.31
N GLY A 80 15.90 -32.88 -9.07
CA GLY A 80 15.44 -32.48 -7.73
C GLY A 80 16.06 -31.19 -7.19
N ALA A 81 16.89 -30.48 -7.97
CA ALA A 81 17.47 -29.22 -7.53
C ALA A 81 16.39 -28.12 -7.51
N ASN A 82 16.22 -27.45 -6.37
CA ASN A 82 15.23 -26.39 -6.20
C ASN A 82 15.70 -25.10 -6.88
N LEU A 83 14.98 -24.65 -7.92
CA LEU A 83 15.26 -23.38 -8.59
C LEU A 83 14.65 -22.20 -7.84
N GLY A 84 13.49 -22.42 -7.20
CA GLY A 84 12.81 -21.36 -6.48
C GLY A 84 11.29 -21.56 -6.39
N TYR A 85 10.58 -20.46 -6.29
CA TYR A 85 9.14 -20.45 -6.08
C TYR A 85 8.43 -19.41 -6.95
N ILE A 86 7.22 -19.73 -7.40
CA ILE A 86 6.34 -18.82 -8.15
C ILE A 86 5.07 -18.60 -7.33
N GLY A 87 4.53 -17.38 -7.34
CA GLY A 87 3.21 -17.09 -6.75
C GLY A 87 2.44 -16.04 -7.55
N SER A 88 1.11 -16.11 -7.47
CA SER A 88 0.20 -15.14 -8.08
C SER A 88 -0.04 -13.97 -7.13
N SER A 89 0.03 -12.74 -7.65
CA SER A 89 -0.28 -11.55 -6.88
C SER A 89 -1.76 -11.47 -6.51
N TRP A 90 -2.64 -11.96 -7.38
CA TRP A 90 -4.06 -12.07 -7.07
C TRP A 90 -4.31 -13.06 -5.93
N GLU A 91 -3.68 -14.22 -5.96
CA GLU A 91 -3.87 -15.25 -4.93
C GLU A 91 -3.33 -14.83 -3.57
N ILE A 92 -2.13 -14.25 -3.53
CA ILE A 92 -1.40 -13.97 -2.30
C ILE A 92 -1.80 -12.61 -1.70
N ALA A 93 -1.92 -11.59 -2.54
CA ALA A 93 -2.08 -10.21 -2.08
C ALA A 93 -3.42 -9.56 -2.48
N ARG A 94 -4.24 -10.25 -3.30
CA ARG A 94 -5.50 -9.70 -3.86
C ARG A 94 -5.27 -8.33 -4.50
N THR A 95 -4.21 -8.22 -5.31
CA THR A 95 -3.77 -6.95 -5.90
C THR A 95 -4.88 -6.32 -6.75
N VAL A 96 -5.13 -5.03 -6.48
CA VAL A 96 -6.05 -4.18 -7.23
C VAL A 96 -5.34 -2.94 -7.74
N GLY A 97 -5.63 -2.58 -8.99
CA GLY A 97 -5.18 -1.36 -9.64
C GLY A 97 -5.85 -0.10 -9.07
N TYR A 98 -5.42 1.04 -9.58
CA TYR A 98 -5.97 2.36 -9.23
C TYR A 98 -7.46 2.46 -9.54
N SER A 99 -7.91 1.89 -10.66
CA SER A 99 -9.33 1.82 -11.02
C SER A 99 -10.16 0.86 -10.16
N GLY A 100 -9.56 0.23 -9.13
CA GLY A 100 -10.20 -0.78 -8.29
C GLY A 100 -10.36 -2.13 -8.98
N ARG A 101 -9.81 -2.29 -10.19
CA ARG A 101 -9.88 -3.54 -10.95
C ARG A 101 -8.75 -4.49 -10.58
N PRO A 102 -8.98 -5.82 -10.60
CA PRO A 102 -7.93 -6.79 -10.30
C PRO A 102 -6.72 -6.68 -11.25
N ILE A 103 -5.54 -6.95 -10.70
CA ILE A 103 -4.30 -7.13 -11.46
C ILE A 103 -3.66 -8.43 -10.97
N ASP A 104 -3.32 -9.32 -11.90
CA ASP A 104 -2.60 -10.54 -11.61
C ASP A 104 -1.27 -10.61 -12.33
N MET A 105 -0.26 -10.97 -11.55
CA MET A 105 1.12 -11.16 -11.96
C MET A 105 1.65 -12.43 -11.33
N LEU A 106 2.42 -13.18 -12.10
CA LEU A 106 3.25 -14.25 -11.54
C LEU A 106 4.59 -13.66 -11.14
N VAL A 107 5.02 -13.92 -9.91
CA VAL A 107 6.30 -13.48 -9.38
C VAL A 107 7.12 -14.71 -9.05
N ALA A 108 8.29 -14.84 -9.66
CA ALA A 108 9.26 -15.90 -9.39
C ALA A 108 10.38 -15.39 -8.48
N ILE A 109 10.71 -16.15 -7.44
CA ILE A 109 11.82 -15.88 -6.54
C ILE A 109 12.80 -17.05 -6.52
N THR A 110 14.09 -16.75 -6.37
CA THR A 110 15.15 -17.76 -6.20
C THR A 110 15.28 -18.18 -4.73
N SER A 111 16.05 -19.24 -4.49
CA SER A 111 16.46 -19.65 -3.14
C SER A 111 17.30 -18.62 -2.38
N ASP A 112 17.85 -17.62 -3.09
CA ASP A 112 18.75 -16.59 -2.53
C ASP A 112 18.01 -15.28 -2.25
N ALA A 113 16.69 -15.34 -2.08
CA ALA A 113 15.82 -14.18 -1.83
C ALA A 113 15.86 -13.11 -2.94
N LYS A 114 16.10 -13.49 -4.20
CA LYS A 114 16.04 -12.55 -5.34
C LYS A 114 14.80 -12.80 -6.18
N ILE A 115 14.29 -11.75 -6.80
CA ILE A 115 13.28 -11.90 -7.84
C ILE A 115 13.97 -12.48 -9.08
N ALA A 116 13.58 -13.67 -9.51
CA ALA A 116 14.06 -14.26 -10.77
C ALA A 116 13.44 -13.51 -11.95
N SER A 117 12.12 -13.33 -11.91
CA SER A 117 11.35 -12.56 -12.89
C SER A 117 9.95 -12.28 -12.34
N ALA A 118 9.24 -11.38 -13.00
CA ALA A 118 7.80 -11.22 -12.84
C ALA A 118 7.15 -11.20 -14.23
N LYS A 119 5.88 -11.60 -14.35
CA LYS A 119 5.12 -11.56 -15.59
C LYS A 119 3.70 -11.08 -15.34
N LEU A 120 3.24 -10.15 -16.17
CA LEU A 120 1.86 -9.68 -16.16
C LEU A 120 0.96 -10.73 -16.81
N MET A 121 -0.10 -11.15 -16.11
CA MET A 121 -1.01 -12.20 -16.58
C MET A 121 -2.37 -11.64 -16.97
N ALA A 122 -2.88 -10.72 -16.16
CA ALA A 122 -4.14 -10.06 -16.42
C ALA A 122 -4.15 -8.66 -15.79
N HIS A 123 -4.66 -7.68 -16.51
CA HIS A 123 -5.02 -6.38 -15.98
C HIS A 123 -6.20 -5.81 -16.76
N SER A 124 -6.91 -4.86 -16.16
CA SER A 124 -7.99 -4.12 -16.83
C SER A 124 -7.95 -2.64 -16.48
N GLU A 125 -6.75 -2.11 -16.23
CA GLU A 125 -6.50 -0.72 -15.85
C GLU A 125 -6.60 0.22 -17.07
N PRO A 126 -7.61 1.10 -17.14
CA PRO A 126 -7.73 2.06 -18.24
C PRO A 126 -6.59 3.09 -18.22
N ILE A 127 -6.08 3.43 -17.02
CA ILE A 127 -5.01 4.42 -16.87
C ILE A 127 -3.66 3.91 -17.39
N LEU A 128 -3.43 2.59 -17.37
CA LEU A 128 -2.28 1.98 -18.03
C LEU A 128 -2.41 2.12 -19.56
N THR A 129 -3.62 1.98 -20.10
CA THR A 129 -3.85 2.06 -21.56
C THR A 129 -3.83 3.48 -22.16
N LEU A 130 -3.94 4.55 -21.35
CA LEU A 130 -3.97 5.94 -21.84
C LEU A 130 -2.60 6.56 -22.14
N GLY A 131 -1.53 5.76 -22.12
CA GLY A 131 -0.18 6.23 -22.40
C GLY A 131 0.94 5.19 -22.31
N LEU A 132 0.64 3.95 -21.90
CA LEU A 132 1.53 2.80 -21.96
C LEU A 132 0.93 1.73 -22.88
N SER A 133 1.80 1.12 -23.68
CA SER A 133 1.49 -0.11 -24.41
C SER A 133 1.63 -1.33 -23.48
N ASP A 134 1.03 -2.46 -23.84
CA ASP A 134 1.20 -3.70 -23.07
C ASP A 134 2.68 -4.09 -22.97
N SER A 135 3.47 -3.87 -24.03
CA SER A 135 4.93 -4.06 -24.02
C SER A 135 5.66 -3.15 -23.04
N ASP A 136 5.21 -1.91 -22.84
CA ASP A 136 5.81 -1.03 -21.84
C ASP A 136 5.59 -1.58 -20.42
N ILE A 137 4.41 -2.15 -20.16
CA ILE A 137 4.12 -2.76 -18.87
C ILE A 137 4.94 -4.03 -18.67
N GLU A 138 5.07 -4.87 -19.71
CA GLU A 138 5.92 -6.05 -19.69
C GLU A 138 7.38 -5.69 -19.40
N ASP A 139 7.94 -4.69 -20.09
CA ASP A 139 9.31 -4.20 -19.86
C ASP A 139 9.51 -3.71 -18.42
N PHE A 140 8.54 -2.98 -17.88
CA PHE A 140 8.56 -2.51 -16.50
C PHE A 140 8.57 -3.66 -15.50
N VAL A 141 7.72 -4.66 -15.71
CA VAL A 141 7.60 -5.84 -14.85
C VAL A 141 8.86 -6.71 -14.94
N GLN A 142 9.43 -6.89 -16.13
CA GLN A 142 10.70 -7.62 -16.32
C GLN A 142 11.88 -6.93 -15.63
N GLY A 143 11.82 -5.60 -15.49
CA GLY A 143 12.82 -4.80 -14.79
C GLY A 143 13.09 -5.19 -13.33
N PHE A 144 12.20 -5.98 -12.72
CA PHE A 144 12.37 -6.49 -11.35
C PHE A 144 13.30 -7.70 -11.26
N SER A 145 13.73 -8.29 -12.37
CA SER A 145 14.69 -9.40 -12.34
C SER A 145 15.99 -8.99 -11.64
N GLY A 146 16.46 -9.84 -10.74
CA GLY A 146 17.68 -9.63 -9.95
C GLY A 146 17.52 -8.76 -8.70
N VAL A 147 16.34 -8.16 -8.46
CA VAL A 147 16.07 -7.37 -7.24
C VAL A 147 16.24 -8.26 -6.00
N ASP A 148 17.08 -7.81 -5.06
CA ASP A 148 17.31 -8.48 -3.79
C ASP A 148 16.22 -8.11 -2.77
N LEU A 149 15.50 -9.11 -2.28
CA LEU A 149 14.45 -8.93 -1.29
C LEU A 149 15.02 -8.74 0.13
N ASN A 150 16.31 -8.97 0.38
CA ASN A 150 16.95 -8.59 1.65
C ASN A 150 17.22 -7.09 1.76
N ASP A 151 17.26 -6.37 0.62
CA ASP A 151 17.42 -4.92 0.65
C ASP A 151 16.15 -4.28 1.24
N PRO A 152 16.24 -3.46 2.30
CA PRO A 152 15.09 -2.71 2.82
C PRO A 152 14.57 -1.65 1.84
N THR A 153 15.38 -1.24 0.87
CA THR A 153 15.08 -0.21 -0.11
C THR A 153 15.31 -0.73 -1.54
N PRO A 154 14.61 -1.79 -1.96
CA PRO A 154 14.84 -2.39 -3.28
C PRO A 154 14.49 -1.37 -4.37
N SER A 155 15.50 -0.99 -5.14
CA SER A 155 15.36 -0.12 -6.30
C SER A 155 15.40 -0.94 -7.57
N LEU A 156 14.54 -0.60 -8.52
CA LEU A 156 14.71 -1.02 -9.91
C LEU A 156 15.99 -0.39 -10.47
N ASP A 157 16.65 -1.10 -11.37
CA ASP A 157 17.74 -0.51 -12.14
C ASP A 157 17.20 0.51 -13.14
N THR A 158 17.13 1.77 -12.71
CA THR A 158 16.62 2.88 -13.50
C THR A 158 17.57 3.35 -14.60
N THR A 159 18.71 2.67 -14.81
CA THR A 159 19.60 2.99 -15.95
C THR A 159 18.94 2.73 -17.29
N GLN A 160 17.91 1.88 -17.32
CA GLN A 160 17.07 1.71 -18.50
C GLN A 160 16.15 2.90 -18.68
N LYS A 161 16.44 3.72 -19.71
CA LYS A 161 15.65 4.91 -20.08
C LYS A 161 14.15 4.61 -20.20
N ASN A 162 13.77 3.40 -20.64
CA ASN A 162 12.37 3.00 -20.77
C ASN A 162 11.65 2.94 -19.41
N GLN A 163 12.30 2.37 -18.38
CA GLN A 163 11.68 2.24 -17.05
C GLN A 163 11.37 3.61 -16.41
N LEU A 164 12.27 4.58 -16.56
CA LEU A 164 12.06 5.94 -16.05
C LEU A 164 10.87 6.63 -16.72
N ASP A 165 10.72 6.44 -18.04
CA ASP A 165 9.61 7.00 -18.81
C ASP A 165 8.27 6.36 -18.40
N ILE A 166 8.25 5.04 -18.22
CA ILE A 166 7.08 4.29 -17.77
C ILE A 166 6.62 4.72 -16.38
N ILE A 167 7.55 4.83 -15.43
CA ILE A 167 7.27 5.33 -14.08
C ILE A 167 6.68 6.75 -14.13
N SER A 168 7.22 7.61 -15.00
CA SER A 168 6.79 9.01 -15.10
C SER A 168 5.37 9.16 -15.67
N ARG A 169 4.94 8.27 -16.56
CA ARG A 169 3.63 8.34 -17.25
C ARG A 169 2.48 7.74 -16.43
N ALA A 170 2.75 6.72 -15.61
CA ALA A 170 1.71 6.00 -14.85
C ALA A 170 2.12 5.77 -13.39
N THR A 171 2.55 6.83 -12.69
CA THR A 171 3.13 6.77 -11.34
C THR A 171 2.30 5.99 -10.31
N VAL A 172 0.96 6.09 -10.35
CA VAL A 172 0.10 5.40 -9.38
C VAL A 172 0.00 3.91 -9.68
N SER A 173 -0.32 3.51 -10.91
CA SER A 173 -0.46 2.09 -11.28
C SER A 173 0.88 1.36 -11.33
N THR A 174 1.96 2.00 -11.77
CA THR A 174 3.32 1.43 -11.66
C THR A 174 3.72 1.24 -10.18
N GLY A 175 3.28 2.12 -9.29
CA GLY A 175 3.41 1.97 -7.85
C GLY A 175 2.70 0.74 -7.30
N VAL A 176 1.47 0.47 -7.75
CA VAL A 176 0.71 -0.74 -7.39
C VAL A 176 1.40 -2.01 -7.89
N ILE A 177 1.86 -2.01 -9.16
CA ILE A 177 2.57 -3.14 -9.75
C ILE A 177 3.86 -3.42 -8.97
N ARG A 178 4.64 -2.37 -8.68
CA ARG A 178 5.85 -2.46 -7.86
C ARG A 178 5.57 -3.04 -6.48
N ASP A 179 4.57 -2.51 -5.78
CA ASP A 179 4.20 -2.98 -4.45
C ASP A 179 3.80 -4.46 -4.49
N ALA A 180 2.95 -4.84 -5.44
CA ALA A 180 2.50 -6.22 -5.59
C ALA A 180 3.67 -7.19 -5.83
N ILE A 181 4.60 -6.86 -6.73
CA ILE A 181 5.77 -7.71 -7.02
C ILE A 181 6.63 -7.87 -5.77
N LEU A 182 6.99 -6.77 -5.12
CA LEU A 182 7.86 -6.79 -3.93
C LEU A 182 7.18 -7.48 -2.74
N ARG A 183 5.89 -7.24 -2.53
CA ARG A 183 5.10 -7.85 -1.46
C ARG A 183 5.00 -9.36 -1.66
N VAL A 184 4.58 -9.81 -2.84
CA VAL A 184 4.45 -11.25 -3.16
C VAL A 184 5.80 -11.95 -3.03
N GLY A 185 6.86 -11.35 -3.57
CA GLY A 185 8.21 -11.91 -3.45
C GLY A 185 8.63 -12.11 -2.00
N ARG A 186 8.41 -11.10 -1.15
CA ARG A 186 8.72 -11.18 0.29
C ARG A 186 7.86 -12.21 1.02
N GLU A 187 6.55 -12.24 0.76
CA GLU A 187 5.65 -13.22 1.38
C GLU A 187 6.05 -14.66 1.03
N LEU A 188 6.36 -14.91 -0.24
CA LEU A 188 6.89 -16.21 -0.67
C LEU A 188 8.21 -16.53 0.06
N ALA A 189 9.18 -15.62 0.03
CA ALA A 189 10.49 -15.89 0.61
C ALA A 189 10.42 -16.10 2.14
N LEU A 190 9.59 -15.33 2.85
CA LEU A 190 9.31 -15.52 4.28
C LEU A 190 8.63 -16.86 4.56
N SER A 191 7.61 -17.21 3.76
CA SER A 191 6.85 -18.46 3.94
C SER A 191 7.72 -19.71 3.77
N ARG A 192 8.81 -19.61 3.00
CA ARG A 192 9.74 -20.70 2.71
C ARG A 192 11.02 -20.66 3.53
N GLY A 193 11.13 -19.73 4.48
CA GLY A 193 12.32 -19.56 5.31
C GLY A 193 13.56 -19.10 4.54
N ILE A 194 13.37 -18.52 3.35
CA ILE A 194 14.44 -17.93 2.55
C ILE A 194 14.84 -16.56 3.12
N LEU A 195 13.84 -15.77 3.56
CA LEU A 195 14.07 -14.51 4.26
C LEU A 195 13.91 -14.73 5.78
N ASP A 196 14.89 -14.23 6.53
CA ASP A 196 14.84 -14.15 8.00
C ASP A 196 14.37 -12.76 8.49
N GLN A 197 14.45 -11.76 7.61
CA GLN A 197 14.07 -10.37 7.91
C GLN A 197 12.56 -10.18 7.70
N GLY A 198 11.82 -9.88 8.78
CA GLY A 198 10.38 -9.61 8.74
C GLY A 198 9.57 -10.29 9.85
N ARG A 199 10.17 -11.25 10.56
CA ARG A 199 9.62 -11.73 11.82
C ARG A 199 9.89 -10.69 12.89
N ILE A 200 8.88 -9.91 13.26
CA ILE A 200 8.96 -9.13 14.50
C ILE A 200 9.08 -10.17 15.62
N ASP A 201 10.27 -10.29 16.20
CA ASP A 201 10.47 -11.03 17.43
C ASP A 201 9.65 -10.34 18.52
N ARG A 202 8.43 -10.85 18.75
CA ARG A 202 7.50 -10.26 19.72
C ARG A 202 8.01 -10.38 21.16
N LEU A 203 8.95 -11.29 21.42
CA LEU A 203 9.55 -11.48 22.74
C LEU A 203 10.66 -10.46 23.02
N VAL A 204 11.36 -10.03 21.98
CA VAL A 204 12.43 -9.00 22.07
C VAL A 204 11.94 -7.61 21.66
N PHE A 205 10.76 -7.50 21.02
CA PHE A 205 10.19 -6.24 20.58
C PHE A 205 9.86 -5.35 21.78
N SER A 206 10.60 -4.24 21.89
CA SER A 206 10.31 -3.18 22.85
C SER A 206 9.71 -1.97 22.13
N PRO A 207 8.52 -1.48 22.53
CA PRO A 207 7.92 -0.29 21.97
C PRO A 207 8.87 0.91 22.14
N ARG A 208 9.35 1.49 21.04
CA ARG A 208 10.07 2.77 21.10
C ARG A 208 9.05 3.91 21.18
N THR A 209 9.13 4.69 22.25
CA THR A 209 8.41 5.96 22.35
C THR A 209 9.03 7.00 21.41
N SER A 210 8.20 7.91 20.90
CA SER A 210 8.57 8.94 19.91
C SER A 210 9.90 9.68 20.13
N PRO A 211 10.33 10.04 21.37
CA PRO A 211 11.62 10.72 21.55
C PRO A 211 12.83 9.84 21.19
N MET A 212 12.76 8.51 21.38
CA MET A 212 13.86 7.60 21.04
C MET A 212 13.98 7.37 19.52
N ILE A 213 12.87 7.40 18.79
CA ILE A 213 12.87 7.29 17.32
C ILE A 213 13.61 8.48 16.70
N LEU A 214 13.36 9.70 17.22
CA LEU A 214 13.99 10.92 16.72
C LEU A 214 15.52 10.94 16.94
N ILE A 215 15.98 10.42 18.08
CA ILE A 215 17.42 10.34 18.42
C ILE A 215 18.14 9.32 17.53
N THR A 216 17.54 8.14 17.31
CA THR A 216 18.13 7.13 16.42
C THR A 216 18.11 7.57 14.95
N MET A 217 17.06 8.27 14.49
CA MET A 217 17.03 8.82 13.13
C MET A 217 18.04 9.94 12.92
N ARG A 218 18.32 10.77 13.93
CA ARG A 218 19.42 11.75 13.88
C ARG A 218 20.80 11.10 13.78
N GLY A 219 21.00 9.95 14.42
CA GLY A 219 22.24 9.18 14.31
C GLY A 219 22.40 8.46 12.96
N ALA A 220 21.30 7.99 12.36
CA ALA A 220 21.32 7.26 11.08
C ALA A 220 21.26 8.17 9.84
N MET A 221 20.63 9.35 9.91
CA MET A 221 20.60 10.32 8.80
C MET A 221 21.95 10.99 8.54
N VAL A 222 22.80 11.14 9.56
CA VAL A 222 24.08 11.88 9.38
C VAL A 222 25.13 11.06 8.61
N SER A 223 25.05 9.72 8.61
CA SER A 223 26.09 8.88 8.00
C SER A 223 25.77 8.34 6.60
N LYS A 224 24.54 8.53 6.09
CA LYS A 224 24.09 7.87 4.85
C LYS A 224 23.23 8.73 3.91
N ILE A 225 23.26 10.05 4.06
CA ILE A 225 22.75 10.95 3.01
C ILE A 225 23.88 11.11 1.98
N PRO A 226 23.71 10.67 0.72
CA PRO A 226 24.59 11.13 -0.36
C PRO A 226 24.47 12.65 -0.37
N GLN A 227 25.60 13.34 -0.20
CA GLN A 227 25.72 14.78 -0.30
C GLN A 227 25.31 15.23 -1.71
N TRP A 228 24.00 15.38 -1.90
CA TRP A 228 23.41 15.92 -3.11
C TRP A 228 23.92 17.35 -3.25
N PRO A 229 24.56 17.74 -4.37
CA PRO A 229 25.02 19.09 -4.57
C PRO A 229 23.79 19.94 -4.92
N PHE A 230 22.92 20.17 -3.95
CA PHE A 230 21.94 21.24 -4.02
C PHE A 230 22.57 22.45 -3.34
N GLU A 231 23.48 23.11 -4.06
CA GLU A 231 23.73 24.53 -3.82
C GLU A 231 22.38 25.21 -3.96
N ARG A 232 21.78 25.57 -2.82
CA ARG A 232 20.56 26.36 -2.83
C ARG A 232 20.91 27.66 -3.54
N PRO A 233 20.30 28.01 -4.68
CA PRO A 233 20.33 29.41 -5.08
C PRO A 233 19.67 30.19 -3.93
N ALA A 234 20.39 31.17 -3.39
CA ALA A 234 19.83 32.08 -2.41
C ALA A 234 18.62 32.76 -3.05
N VAL A 235 17.41 32.41 -2.60
CA VAL A 235 16.17 33.07 -3.04
C VAL A 235 15.98 34.31 -2.18
N PRO A 236 16.14 35.55 -2.69
CA PRO A 236 15.85 36.75 -1.93
C PRO A 236 14.39 37.14 -2.20
N ALA A 237 13.41 36.40 -1.70
CA ALA A 237 12.00 36.75 -1.91
C ALA A 237 11.00 36.11 -0.93
N ILE A 238 11.35 35.95 0.35
CA ILE A 238 10.35 35.65 1.40
C ILE A 238 10.64 36.55 2.60
N ARG A 239 10.51 37.87 2.38
CA ARG A 239 10.36 38.87 3.45
C ARG A 239 9.30 39.92 3.16
N PHE A 240 8.59 39.79 2.03
CA PHE A 240 7.60 40.77 1.61
C PHE A 240 6.17 40.44 2.05
N MET A 241 5.85 39.15 2.30
CA MET A 241 4.49 38.73 2.65
C MET A 241 4.21 38.65 4.17
N GLU A 242 5.24 38.56 5.01
CA GLU A 242 5.07 38.60 6.48
C GLU A 242 4.77 40.02 7.02
N SER A 243 5.12 41.08 6.28
CA SER A 243 4.91 42.46 6.76
C SER A 243 3.47 42.97 6.63
N GLN A 244 2.65 42.36 5.77
CA GLN A 244 1.28 42.82 5.49
C GLN A 244 0.21 42.12 6.35
N LEU A 245 0.42 40.86 6.74
CA LEU A 245 -0.51 40.14 7.63
C LEU A 245 -0.40 40.60 9.10
N ILE A 246 0.77 41.07 9.55
CA ILE A 246 0.96 41.61 10.90
C ILE A 246 0.34 43.01 11.06
N LYS A 247 0.15 43.78 9.97
CA LYS A 247 -0.48 45.11 10.02
C LYS A 247 -2.02 45.05 10.10
N VAL A 248 -2.66 44.08 9.45
CA VAL A 248 -4.13 43.91 9.52
C VAL A 248 -4.56 43.37 10.89
N ALA A 249 -3.79 42.46 11.49
CA ALA A 249 -4.11 41.90 12.80
C ALA A 249 -3.96 42.90 13.97
N ARG A 250 -3.06 43.89 13.88
CA ARG A 250 -2.90 44.93 14.93
C ARG A 250 -3.89 46.10 14.83
N ALA A 251 -4.50 46.34 13.67
CA ALA A 251 -5.52 47.38 13.53
C ALA A 251 -6.89 46.95 14.12
N GLY A 252 -7.24 45.67 14.05
CA GLY A 252 -8.51 45.14 14.59
C GLY A 252 -8.56 45.06 16.12
N PHE A 253 -7.41 44.94 16.80
CA PHE A 253 -7.39 44.71 18.26
C PHE A 253 -7.37 45.98 19.12
N ARG A 254 -7.21 47.17 18.51
CA ARG A 254 -7.25 48.47 19.24
C ARG A 254 -8.61 49.16 19.23
N ALA A 255 -9.62 48.60 18.54
CA ALA A 255 -10.96 49.19 18.43
C ALA A 255 -12.00 48.62 19.42
N CYS A 256 -11.67 47.59 20.21
CA CYS A 256 -12.59 46.95 21.16
C CYS A 256 -12.02 46.87 22.59
N SER A 257 -11.54 47.98 23.16
CA SER A 257 -11.41 48.11 24.62
C SER A 257 -11.23 49.58 25.01
N GLY A 258 -12.33 50.25 25.36
CA GLY A 258 -12.30 51.64 25.83
C GLY A 258 -13.68 52.28 25.88
N LYS A 259 -14.29 52.24 27.06
CA LYS A 259 -15.60 52.81 27.44
C LYS A 259 -15.71 54.33 27.12
N GLY A 260 -16.90 54.81 26.77
CA GLY A 260 -17.25 56.23 26.92
C GLY A 260 -18.39 56.72 26.01
N ALA A 261 -19.52 57.03 26.61
CA ALA A 261 -20.79 57.49 26.03
C ALA A 261 -20.74 58.76 25.17
N LEU A 262 -21.67 58.88 24.19
CA LEU A 262 -22.67 59.97 23.99
C LEU A 262 -23.30 59.80 22.58
N ARG A 263 -24.56 59.37 22.43
CA ARG A 263 -25.84 60.11 22.38
C ARG A 263 -26.18 60.77 21.02
N LEU A 264 -27.44 60.52 20.60
CA LEU A 264 -28.29 61.24 19.61
C LEU A 264 -27.95 60.98 18.13
N SER A 265 -28.87 60.84 17.18
CA SER A 265 -30.33 60.75 17.10
C SER A 265 -30.71 60.78 15.61
N LEU A 266 -31.77 60.08 15.19
CA LEU A 266 -32.69 60.40 14.06
C LEU A 266 -32.06 60.45 12.64
N THR A 267 -32.63 60.04 11.51
CA THR A 267 -33.80 59.28 10.99
C THR A 267 -33.54 59.16 9.46
N PRO A 268 -34.35 58.43 8.67
CA PRO A 268 -33.98 57.94 7.34
C PRO A 268 -34.43 58.86 6.19
N THR A 269 -34.27 58.35 4.96
CA THR A 269 -34.73 58.79 3.62
C THR A 269 -33.69 59.51 2.76
N GLY A 270 -33.52 59.15 1.48
CA GLY A 270 -34.33 58.26 0.64
C GLY A 270 -33.59 57.80 -0.61
#